data_AF-A0A9C9UBS3-F1
#
_entry.id   AF-A0A9C9UBS3-F1
#
_cell.length_a   1.000
_cell.length_b   1.000
_cell.length_c   1.000
_cell.angle_alpha   90.00
_cell.angle_beta   90.00
_cell.angle_gamma   90.00
#
_symmetry.space_group_name_H-M   'P 1'
#
loop_
_entity.id
_entity.type
_entity.pdbx_description
1 polymer ?
#
loop_
_entity_poly.entity_id
_entity_poly.type
_entity_poly.pdbx_seq_one_letter_code
_entity_poly.pdbx_strand_id
1 'polypeptide(L)'
;MISPPADSPYDSESILAACHRQQVMAGPGEALTGRPVTALIDTGSDMLKLRTEYQLPSASARRFVEQAVKRERLLGVHHPHKTWFLWSPASSGDTVVIGNITPRLLALNKYDEMSERYSPSSQISFMAQMLDDYLAVLVKDELSLDLCLSNFGVDADDHLFYLDDDFYPGSSLTMLSDALGTWVRALEWLDKALATALGKMLSQSLRQHFSDTHVITVVAEGLRGVFIPPQREAVAQALIQALYGKQTFTYHAPEPKSSGSVMALIGDIHGNAPALECALEYLAGREIDHGIMLGDVVGYGPHPQQCVEMVRALQGWSMVRGNHDHAVACGEIRGGITSLASWSLDWTIGQLSDDERQWLAQLPVYQQGDQWLAVHGSPLDKTFFNGYVYQMSYIENLDELSERQVPLCFHGHSHIQKTWRRDGDGDAGDNSMRQQLAEAAHVLISPGSIGQPRGGDVGVELAIIDLATRELEYHRLPYDIEQTLADMAKHQFPSEMADRLRRGQ
;
A
#
# COMPACT_ATOMS: atom_id res chain seq x y z
N MET A 1 16.77 -30.36 34.33
CA MET A 1 15.69 -31.11 33.66
C MET A 1 14.59 -30.15 33.29
N ILE A 2 14.05 -30.31 32.08
CA ILE A 2 12.94 -29.51 31.58
C ILE A 2 11.68 -30.31 31.74
N SER A 3 10.64 -29.65 32.22
CA SER A 3 9.29 -30.13 32.03
C SER A 3 8.72 -29.39 30.83
N PRO A 4 8.36 -30.07 29.73
CA PRO A 4 7.48 -29.47 28.75
C PRO A 4 6.17 -29.05 29.46
N PRO A 5 5.38 -28.14 28.86
CA PRO A 5 4.05 -27.82 29.37
C PRO A 5 3.23 -29.08 29.63
N ALA A 6 2.34 -29.06 30.63
CA ALA A 6 1.57 -30.25 31.04
C ALA A 6 0.64 -30.80 29.94
N ASP A 7 0.33 -29.98 28.94
CA ASP A 7 -0.46 -30.27 27.74
C ASP A 7 0.39 -30.68 26.52
N SER A 8 1.72 -30.80 26.67
CA SER A 8 2.61 -31.25 25.60
C SER A 8 2.37 -32.73 25.25
N PRO A 9 2.28 -33.08 23.96
CA PRO A 9 2.27 -34.47 23.52
C PRO A 9 3.66 -35.14 23.60
N TYR A 10 4.71 -34.34 23.83
CA TYR A 10 6.08 -34.80 24.02
C TYR A 10 6.42 -34.89 25.50
N ASP A 11 6.97 -36.02 25.92
CA ASP A 11 7.48 -36.19 27.27
C ASP A 11 8.95 -35.74 27.39
N SER A 12 9.43 -35.54 28.62
CA SER A 12 10.79 -35.09 28.88
C SER A 12 11.86 -36.08 28.40
N GLU A 13 11.57 -37.38 28.39
CA GLU A 13 12.52 -38.43 28.00
C GLU A 13 12.70 -38.47 26.48
N SER A 14 11.60 -38.36 25.73
CA SER A 14 11.61 -38.32 24.27
C SER A 14 12.34 -37.08 23.74
N ILE A 15 12.11 -35.91 24.36
CA ILE A 15 12.82 -34.67 24.01
C ILE A 15 14.32 -34.82 24.28
N LEU A 16 14.68 -35.35 25.46
CA LEU A 16 16.09 -35.54 25.82
C LEU A 16 16.80 -36.49 24.85
N ALA A 17 16.16 -37.61 24.51
CA ALA A 17 16.70 -38.56 23.54
C ALA A 17 16.92 -37.92 22.16
N ALA A 18 15.99 -37.05 21.73
CA ALA A 18 16.11 -36.32 20.47
C ALA A 18 17.25 -35.28 20.49
N CYS A 19 17.46 -34.56 21.60
CA CYS A 19 18.58 -33.61 21.74
C CYS A 19 19.97 -34.25 21.57
N HIS A 20 20.10 -35.56 21.77
CA HIS A 20 21.35 -36.30 21.60
C HIS A 20 21.57 -36.85 20.18
N ARG A 21 20.61 -36.69 19.26
CA ARG A 21 20.76 -37.11 17.86
C ARG A 21 21.66 -36.14 17.08
N GLN A 22 22.14 -36.62 15.94
CA GLN A 22 23.00 -35.84 15.06
C GLN A 22 22.22 -34.67 14.45
N GLN A 23 22.85 -33.49 14.43
CA GLN A 23 22.30 -32.30 13.79
C GLN A 23 22.26 -32.49 12.27
N VAL A 24 21.20 -31.98 11.66
CA VAL A 24 21.08 -31.88 10.21
C VAL A 24 21.88 -30.66 9.76
N MET A 25 22.87 -30.89 8.90
CA MET A 25 23.55 -29.82 8.19
C MET A 25 22.73 -29.51 6.94
N ALA A 26 22.32 -28.26 6.75
CA ALA A 26 21.70 -27.82 5.50
C ALA A 26 22.66 -28.06 4.32
N GLY A 27 22.23 -28.84 3.33
CA GLY A 27 22.94 -28.93 2.05
C GLY A 27 22.87 -27.61 1.26
N PRO A 28 23.72 -27.41 0.22
CA PRO A 28 23.60 -26.26 -0.66
C PRO A 28 22.20 -26.20 -1.30
N GLY A 29 21.42 -25.15 -1.01
CA GLY A 29 20.05 -24.98 -1.50
C GLY A 29 18.94 -25.54 -0.59
N GLU A 30 19.28 -26.26 0.47
CA GLU A 30 18.33 -26.70 1.49
C GLU A 30 18.19 -25.62 2.56
N ALA A 31 17.41 -24.59 2.31
CA ALA A 31 17.07 -23.62 3.35
C ALA A 31 16.22 -24.33 4.41
N LEU A 32 16.86 -24.68 5.54
CA LEU A 32 16.16 -25.06 6.75
C LEU A 32 15.79 -23.80 7.55
N THR A 33 14.66 -23.82 8.24
CA THR A 33 14.13 -22.64 8.94
C THR A 33 14.86 -22.37 10.25
N GLY A 34 15.38 -21.16 10.41
CA GLY A 34 16.10 -20.71 11.60
C GLY A 34 17.32 -19.86 11.27
N ARG A 35 17.96 -19.30 12.31
CA ARG A 35 19.19 -18.52 12.13
C ARG A 35 20.32 -19.49 11.74
N PRO A 36 21.38 -19.04 11.03
CA PRO A 36 22.50 -19.91 10.62
C PRO A 36 23.20 -20.68 11.76
N VAL A 37 23.01 -20.21 13.00
CA VAL A 37 23.55 -20.78 14.23
C VAL A 37 22.58 -21.72 14.94
N THR A 38 21.28 -21.68 14.62
CA THR A 38 20.27 -22.57 15.19
C THR A 38 20.52 -24.01 14.75
N ALA A 39 20.67 -24.90 15.72
CA ALA A 39 20.89 -26.32 15.46
C ALA A 39 19.55 -27.03 15.23
N LEU A 40 19.44 -27.77 14.13
CA LEU A 40 18.23 -28.47 13.73
C LEU A 40 18.45 -29.99 13.81
N ILE A 41 17.49 -30.71 14.36
CA ILE A 41 17.55 -32.16 14.52
C ILE A 41 16.24 -32.77 14.00
N ASP A 42 16.35 -33.57 12.95
CA ASP A 42 15.25 -34.32 12.35
C ASP A 42 15.23 -35.73 12.93
N THR A 43 14.13 -36.10 13.59
CA THR A 43 13.96 -37.43 14.19
C THR A 43 13.31 -38.44 13.24
N GLY A 44 12.90 -38.00 12.04
CA GLY A 44 12.03 -38.69 11.11
C GLY A 44 10.56 -38.26 11.26
N SER A 45 10.04 -38.27 12.49
CA SER A 45 8.66 -37.85 12.81
C SER A 45 8.54 -36.40 13.25
N ASP A 46 9.60 -35.84 13.85
CA ASP A 46 9.60 -34.54 14.50
C ASP A 46 10.84 -33.74 14.13
N MET A 47 10.71 -32.43 14.24
CA MET A 47 11.79 -31.48 14.05
C MET A 47 12.07 -30.74 15.36
N LEU A 48 13.32 -30.76 15.81
CA LEU A 48 13.77 -29.99 16.96
C LEU A 48 14.65 -28.83 16.53
N LYS A 49 14.36 -27.65 17.07
CA LYS A 49 15.18 -26.45 16.94
C LYS A 49 15.86 -26.14 18.27
N LEU A 50 17.18 -26.07 18.28
CA LEU A 50 17.98 -25.65 19.42
C LEU A 50 18.57 -24.26 19.12
N ARG A 51 18.13 -23.26 19.88
CA ARG A 51 18.56 -21.86 19.79
C ARG A 51 19.89 -21.67 20.52
N THR A 52 20.95 -22.28 19.98
CA THR A 52 22.31 -22.29 20.58
C THR A 52 22.96 -20.90 20.61
N GLU A 53 22.42 -19.93 19.88
CA GLU A 53 22.84 -18.54 19.91
C GLU A 53 22.52 -17.82 21.22
N TYR A 54 21.55 -18.32 22.00
CA TYR A 54 21.21 -17.76 23.29
C TYR A 54 22.03 -18.43 24.40
N GLN A 55 22.83 -17.63 25.09
CA GLN A 55 23.48 -18.01 26.35
C GLN A 55 22.78 -17.28 27.48
N LEU A 56 21.61 -17.78 27.89
CA LEU A 56 20.79 -17.16 28.92
C LEU A 56 20.88 -17.95 30.24
N PRO A 57 20.91 -17.25 31.40
CA PRO A 57 20.67 -17.88 32.68
C PRO A 57 19.28 -18.53 32.72
N SER A 58 19.15 -19.61 33.50
CA SER A 58 17.91 -20.41 33.60
C SER A 58 16.63 -19.57 33.82
N ALA A 59 16.69 -18.55 34.68
CA ALA A 59 15.54 -17.68 34.94
C ALA A 59 15.11 -16.84 33.73
N SER A 60 16.08 -16.26 33.00
CA SER A 60 15.80 -15.48 31.78
C SER A 60 15.31 -16.36 30.64
N ALA A 61 15.86 -17.57 30.51
CA ALA A 61 15.45 -18.53 29.51
C ALA A 61 14.01 -19.04 29.76
N ARG A 62 13.62 -19.26 31.03
CA ARG A 62 12.23 -19.58 31.38
C ARG A 62 11.27 -18.46 30.98
N ARG A 63 11.60 -17.21 31.31
CA ARG A 63 10.78 -16.06 30.91
C ARG A 63 10.64 -15.95 29.39
N PHE A 64 11.72 -16.21 28.65
CA PHE A 64 11.68 -16.24 27.19
C PHE A 64 10.68 -17.28 26.68
N VAL A 65 10.79 -18.52 27.15
CA VAL A 65 9.90 -19.63 26.74
C VAL A 65 8.43 -19.34 27.10
N GLU A 66 8.17 -18.82 28.30
CA GLU A 66 6.81 -18.45 28.72
C GLU A 66 6.21 -17.37 27.81
N GLN A 67 7.01 -16.38 27.40
CA GLN A 67 6.59 -15.34 26.47
C GLN A 67 6.37 -15.87 25.05
N ALA A 68 7.24 -16.77 24.58
CA ALA A 68 7.11 -17.42 23.28
C ALA A 68 5.80 -18.23 23.21
N VAL A 69 5.58 -19.14 24.17
CA VAL A 69 4.35 -19.96 24.23
C VAL A 69 3.10 -19.08 24.29
N LYS A 70 3.10 -18.03 25.11
CA LYS A 70 1.96 -17.11 25.20
C LYS A 70 1.69 -16.42 23.85
N ARG A 71 2.74 -15.98 23.15
CA ARG A 71 2.62 -15.32 21.85
C ARG A 71 2.13 -16.27 20.78
N GLU A 72 2.72 -17.46 20.66
CA GLU A 72 2.32 -18.45 19.65
C GLU A 72 0.86 -18.87 19.81
N ARG A 73 0.39 -19.05 21.05
CA ARG A 73 -1.02 -19.34 21.34
C ARG A 73 -1.97 -18.18 20.99
N LEU A 74 -1.52 -16.93 21.11
CA LEU A 74 -2.30 -15.75 20.75
C LEU A 74 -2.47 -15.67 19.23
N LEU A 75 -1.37 -15.88 18.49
CA LEU A 75 -1.31 -15.75 17.05
C LEU A 75 -1.95 -16.93 16.32
N GLY A 76 -1.81 -18.15 16.86
CA GLY A 76 -2.46 -19.34 16.32
C GLY A 76 -1.89 -19.85 14.99
N VAL A 77 -0.71 -19.38 14.58
CA VAL A 77 -0.07 -19.73 13.30
C VAL A 77 0.88 -20.93 13.39
N HIS A 78 1.20 -21.41 14.60
CA HIS A 78 2.09 -22.54 14.83
C HIS A 78 1.31 -23.84 15.05
N HIS A 79 1.95 -24.96 14.71
CA HIS A 79 1.37 -26.29 14.94
C HIS A 79 0.98 -26.47 16.43
N PRO A 80 -0.23 -26.98 16.75
CA PRO A 80 -0.73 -27.04 18.14
C PRO A 80 0.12 -27.91 19.07
N HIS A 81 0.85 -28.87 18.52
CA HIS A 81 1.78 -29.72 19.28
C HIS A 81 3.18 -29.09 19.49
N LYS A 82 3.50 -27.94 18.86
CA LYS A 82 4.80 -27.29 19.03
C LYS A 82 5.06 -27.02 20.52
N THR A 83 6.19 -27.51 21.00
CA THR A 83 6.51 -27.55 22.42
C THR A 83 7.87 -26.94 22.69
N TRP A 84 7.90 -25.88 23.50
CA TRP A 84 9.14 -25.22 23.94
C TRP A 84 9.75 -25.88 25.19
N PHE A 85 11.08 -25.87 25.28
CA PHE A 85 11.84 -26.56 26.32
C PHE A 85 13.21 -25.89 26.61
N LEU A 86 13.87 -26.21 27.74
CA LEU A 86 15.12 -25.59 28.27
C LEU A 86 16.27 -26.56 28.60
N TRP A 87 17.06 -26.99 27.63
CA TRP A 87 18.01 -28.07 27.82
C TRP A 87 19.31 -27.61 28.50
N SER A 88 19.77 -28.36 29.50
CA SER A 88 21.05 -28.10 30.18
C SER A 88 22.01 -29.25 29.87
N PRO A 89 22.99 -29.04 28.96
CA PRO A 89 24.08 -29.98 28.77
C PRO A 89 24.93 -30.05 30.04
N ALA A 90 25.46 -31.24 30.37
CA ALA A 90 26.23 -31.48 31.60
C ALA A 90 27.50 -30.59 31.76
N SER A 91 27.89 -29.85 30.72
CA SER A 91 29.07 -28.99 30.65
C SER A 91 28.76 -27.48 30.70
N SER A 92 27.50 -27.03 30.81
CA SER A 92 27.12 -25.62 30.53
C SER A 92 27.03 -24.64 31.71
N GLY A 93 27.47 -25.02 32.92
CA GLY A 93 27.33 -24.15 34.10
C GLY A 93 25.87 -23.80 34.42
N ASP A 94 25.57 -22.50 34.63
CA ASP A 94 24.21 -22.00 34.93
C ASP A 94 23.41 -21.58 33.67
N THR A 95 23.98 -21.78 32.48
CA THR A 95 23.32 -21.48 31.21
C THR A 95 22.53 -22.67 30.69
N VAL A 96 21.39 -22.40 30.07
CA VAL A 96 20.52 -23.40 29.44
C VAL A 96 20.30 -23.06 27.97
N VAL A 97 20.19 -24.09 27.14
CA VAL A 97 19.82 -24.04 25.73
C VAL A 97 18.31 -23.94 25.63
N ILE A 98 17.80 -22.96 24.89
CA ILE A 98 16.38 -22.88 24.56
C ILE A 98 16.14 -23.74 23.31
N GLY A 99 15.07 -24.54 23.33
CA GLY A 99 14.67 -25.27 22.13
C GLY A 99 13.17 -25.43 22.00
N ASN A 100 12.74 -25.86 20.83
CA ASN A 100 11.38 -26.33 20.59
C ASN A 100 11.37 -27.61 19.76
N ILE A 101 10.32 -28.41 19.92
CA ILE A 101 10.04 -29.62 19.14
C ILE A 101 8.65 -29.49 18.52
N THR A 102 8.51 -29.91 17.28
CA THR A 102 7.23 -29.90 16.55
C THR A 102 7.17 -31.11 15.62
N PRO A 103 5.98 -31.60 15.23
CA PRO A 103 5.89 -32.61 14.19
C PRO A 103 6.60 -32.15 12.92
N ARG A 104 7.17 -33.09 12.17
CA ARG A 104 7.83 -32.79 10.91
C ARG A 104 6.78 -32.31 9.90
N LEU A 105 6.96 -31.08 9.42
CA LEU A 105 6.10 -30.47 8.40
C LEU A 105 6.85 -30.44 7.07
N LEU A 106 6.13 -30.63 5.96
CA LEU A 106 6.69 -30.50 4.62
C LEU A 106 6.71 -29.02 4.23
N ALA A 107 7.91 -28.43 4.16
CA ALA A 107 8.08 -27.02 3.86
C ALA A 107 7.71 -26.68 2.40
N LEU A 108 7.07 -25.53 2.17
CA LEU A 108 6.55 -25.16 0.83
C LEU A 108 7.66 -24.94 -0.22
N ASN A 109 8.91 -24.67 0.20
CA ASN A 109 10.04 -24.54 -0.70
C ASN A 109 10.64 -25.88 -1.17
N LYS A 110 10.20 -27.02 -0.63
CA LYS A 110 10.64 -28.36 -1.06
C LYS A 110 9.86 -28.79 -2.30
N TYR A 111 10.11 -28.12 -3.43
CA TYR A 111 9.27 -28.21 -4.64
C TYR A 111 9.10 -29.62 -5.19
N ASP A 112 10.15 -30.44 -5.18
CA ASP A 112 10.08 -31.81 -5.69
C ASP A 112 9.12 -32.66 -4.83
N GLU A 113 9.32 -32.66 -3.51
CA GLU A 113 8.47 -33.36 -2.53
C GLU A 113 7.02 -32.80 -2.56
N MET A 114 6.86 -31.48 -2.68
CA MET A 114 5.55 -30.84 -2.80
C MET A 114 4.84 -31.26 -4.09
N SER A 115 5.56 -31.40 -5.20
CA SER A 115 4.97 -31.74 -6.51
C SER A 115 4.66 -33.23 -6.64
N GLU A 116 5.32 -34.10 -5.87
CA GLU A 116 4.95 -35.51 -5.74
C GLU A 116 3.60 -35.69 -5.03
N ARG A 117 3.28 -34.83 -4.06
CA ARG A 117 2.05 -34.94 -3.25
C ARG A 117 0.91 -34.04 -3.72
N TYR A 118 1.22 -32.86 -4.28
CA TYR A 118 0.23 -31.81 -4.54
C TYR A 118 0.31 -31.26 -5.95
N SER A 119 -0.87 -31.07 -6.55
CA SER A 119 -0.99 -30.35 -7.82
C SER A 119 -0.52 -28.89 -7.68
N PRO A 120 -0.07 -28.23 -8.76
CA PRO A 120 0.27 -26.80 -8.73
C PRO A 120 -0.86 -25.93 -8.18
N SER A 121 -2.13 -26.25 -8.47
CA SER A 121 -3.28 -25.52 -7.93
C SER A 121 -3.42 -25.67 -6.41
N SER A 122 -3.15 -26.86 -5.86
CA SER A 122 -3.12 -27.10 -4.42
C SER A 122 -1.97 -26.33 -3.74
N GLN A 123 -0.80 -26.26 -4.39
CA GLN A 123 0.33 -25.46 -3.91
C GLN A 123 -0.02 -23.96 -3.87
N ILE A 124 -0.73 -23.44 -4.90
CA ILE A 124 -1.27 -22.08 -4.87
C ILE A 124 -2.26 -21.87 -3.72
N SER A 125 -3.09 -22.86 -3.37
CA SER A 125 -3.98 -22.75 -2.21
C SER A 125 -3.22 -22.63 -0.89
N PHE A 126 -2.14 -23.38 -0.70
CA PHE A 126 -1.27 -23.22 0.48
C PHE A 126 -0.60 -21.85 0.51
N MET A 127 -0.08 -21.36 -0.63
CA MET A 127 0.49 -20.02 -0.71
C MET A 127 -0.56 -18.94 -0.41
N ALA A 128 -1.81 -19.11 -0.85
CA ALA A 128 -2.89 -18.18 -0.54
C ALA A 128 -3.27 -18.21 0.95
N GLN A 129 -3.33 -19.39 1.59
CA GLN A 129 -3.55 -19.51 3.04
C GLN A 129 -2.41 -18.85 3.82
N MET A 130 -1.17 -19.03 3.38
CA MET A 130 0.02 -18.37 3.94
C MET A 130 -0.12 -16.85 3.97
N LEU A 131 -0.61 -16.29 2.86
CA LEU A 131 -0.87 -14.85 2.74
C LEU A 131 -2.03 -14.40 3.64
N ASP A 132 -3.08 -15.23 3.78
CA ASP A 132 -4.20 -14.95 4.67
C ASP A 132 -3.76 -14.91 6.14
N ASP A 133 -2.97 -15.88 6.58
CA ASP A 133 -2.39 -15.93 7.93
C ASP A 133 -1.48 -14.71 8.19
N TYR A 134 -0.66 -14.35 7.19
CA TYR A 134 0.17 -13.14 7.25
C TYR A 134 -0.69 -11.88 7.44
N LEU A 135 -1.73 -11.69 6.63
CA LEU A 135 -2.60 -10.52 6.72
C LEU A 135 -3.38 -10.47 8.05
N ALA A 136 -3.84 -11.62 8.54
CA ALA A 136 -4.50 -11.72 9.83
C ALA A 136 -3.60 -11.25 10.98
N VAL A 137 -2.35 -11.72 11.02
CA VAL A 137 -1.35 -11.30 12.02
C VAL A 137 -0.98 -9.83 11.85
N LEU A 138 -0.84 -9.35 10.61
CA LEU A 138 -0.52 -7.96 10.29
C LEU A 138 -1.56 -6.98 10.83
N VAL A 139 -2.84 -7.26 10.58
CA VAL A 139 -3.95 -6.36 10.92
C VAL A 139 -4.32 -6.47 12.39
N LYS A 140 -4.37 -7.68 12.95
CA LYS A 140 -4.86 -7.91 14.32
C LYS A 140 -3.81 -7.64 15.38
N ASP A 141 -2.56 -8.00 15.11
CA ASP A 141 -1.49 -8.03 16.11
C ASP A 141 -0.34 -7.05 15.81
N GLU A 142 -0.41 -6.32 14.69
CA GLU A 142 0.62 -5.36 14.23
C GLU A 142 2.03 -5.97 14.10
N LEU A 143 2.07 -7.26 13.77
CA LEU A 143 3.28 -8.05 13.56
C LEU A 143 3.34 -8.58 12.13
N SER A 144 4.56 -8.88 11.66
CA SER A 144 4.81 -9.42 10.33
C SER A 144 5.45 -10.81 10.42
N LEU A 145 4.95 -11.75 9.61
CA LEU A 145 5.58 -13.06 9.37
C LEU A 145 6.60 -12.93 8.23
N ASP A 146 7.67 -13.72 8.26
CA ASP A 146 8.58 -13.83 7.11
C ASP A 146 7.95 -14.71 6.03
N LEU A 147 7.58 -14.09 4.92
CA LEU A 147 6.92 -14.71 3.75
C LEU A 147 7.83 -15.61 2.91
N CYS A 148 9.03 -15.97 3.38
CA CYS A 148 9.82 -17.01 2.74
C CYS A 148 9.10 -18.36 2.75
N LEU A 149 8.98 -19.03 1.60
CA LEU A 149 8.29 -20.32 1.49
C LEU A 149 8.91 -21.43 2.35
N SER A 150 10.18 -21.31 2.73
CA SER A 150 10.77 -22.26 3.69
C SER A 150 10.15 -22.15 5.08
N ASN A 151 9.67 -20.97 5.48
CA ASN A 151 9.13 -20.68 6.80
C ASN A 151 7.69 -21.14 6.99
N PHE A 152 7.11 -21.83 6.00
CA PHE A 152 5.77 -22.41 6.11
C PHE A 152 5.82 -23.86 5.68
N GLY A 153 5.04 -24.70 6.35
CA GLY A 153 4.96 -26.12 6.04
C GLY A 153 3.60 -26.72 6.34
N VAL A 154 3.31 -27.82 5.64
CA VAL A 154 2.05 -28.55 5.76
C VAL A 154 2.23 -29.82 6.56
N ASP A 155 1.24 -30.15 7.38
CA ASP A 155 1.22 -31.40 8.16
C ASP A 155 0.72 -32.59 7.31
N ALA A 156 0.47 -33.73 7.98
CA ALA A 156 -0.05 -34.93 7.34
C ALA A 156 -1.52 -34.79 6.90
N ASP A 157 -2.27 -33.87 7.53
CA ASP A 157 -3.69 -33.60 7.30
C ASP A 157 -3.91 -32.37 6.40
N ASP A 158 -2.86 -31.92 5.72
CA ASP A 158 -2.83 -30.77 4.79
C ASP A 158 -3.12 -29.41 5.46
N HIS A 159 -2.88 -29.27 6.76
CA HIS A 159 -2.95 -27.98 7.45
C HIS A 159 -1.62 -27.23 7.34
N LEU A 160 -1.68 -25.92 7.06
CA LEU A 160 -0.52 -25.04 6.95
C LEU A 160 -0.15 -24.44 8.30
N PHE A 161 1.16 -24.38 8.59
CA PHE A 161 1.68 -23.72 9.79
C PHE A 161 2.95 -22.91 9.48
N TYR A 162 3.14 -21.84 10.23
CA TYR A 162 4.39 -21.08 10.28
C TYR A 162 5.45 -21.86 11.08
N LEU A 163 6.67 -21.92 10.53
CA LEU A 163 7.76 -22.72 11.05
C LEU A 163 8.80 -21.89 11.80
N ASP A 164 8.95 -20.60 11.49
CA ASP A 164 9.90 -19.73 12.18
C ASP A 164 9.40 -19.35 13.58
N ASP A 165 10.31 -18.97 14.47
CA ASP A 165 9.97 -18.51 15.82
C ASP A 165 10.02 -16.97 15.96
N ASP A 166 10.60 -16.29 14.97
CA ASP A 166 10.79 -14.85 14.98
C ASP A 166 9.61 -14.13 14.30
N PHE A 167 9.28 -12.95 14.83
CA PHE A 167 8.24 -12.05 14.34
C PHE A 167 8.80 -10.64 14.25
N TYR A 168 8.37 -9.88 13.26
CA TYR A 168 8.92 -8.55 12.99
C TYR A 168 7.87 -7.48 13.30
N PRO A 169 8.25 -6.38 13.96
CA PRO A 169 7.32 -5.28 14.18
C PRO A 169 7.02 -4.57 12.85
N GLY A 170 5.76 -4.18 12.67
CA GLY A 170 5.37 -3.26 11.60
C GLY A 170 4.42 -3.85 10.56
N SER A 171 3.69 -2.94 9.91
CA SER A 171 2.54 -3.20 9.05
C SER A 171 2.85 -2.99 7.56
N SER A 172 3.88 -3.66 7.01
CA SER A 172 4.34 -3.34 5.64
C SER A 172 3.84 -4.29 4.56
N LEU A 173 2.85 -3.83 3.80
CA LEU A 173 2.43 -4.44 2.52
C LEU A 173 3.52 -4.44 1.45
N THR A 174 4.61 -3.70 1.66
CA THR A 174 5.80 -3.76 0.80
C THR A 174 6.44 -5.14 0.88
N MET A 175 6.53 -5.76 2.07
CA MET A 175 7.08 -7.12 2.20
C MET A 175 6.25 -8.15 1.42
N LEU A 176 4.92 -7.98 1.44
CA LEU A 176 4.01 -8.78 0.63
C LEU A 176 4.31 -8.63 -0.86
N SER A 177 4.47 -7.40 -1.33
CA SER A 177 4.78 -7.10 -2.74
C SER A 177 6.13 -7.68 -3.18
N ASP A 178 7.16 -7.56 -2.34
CA ASP A 178 8.50 -8.11 -2.58
C ASP A 178 8.51 -9.65 -2.61
N ALA A 179 7.74 -10.28 -1.72
CA ALA A 179 7.56 -11.73 -1.69
C ALA A 179 6.89 -12.22 -2.99
N LEU A 180 5.79 -11.58 -3.41
CA LEU A 180 5.13 -11.89 -4.68
C LEU A 180 6.08 -11.76 -5.87
N GLY A 181 6.86 -10.68 -5.93
CA GLY A 181 7.85 -10.47 -6.99
C GLY A 181 8.94 -11.54 -6.98
N THR A 182 9.40 -11.94 -5.79
CA THR A 182 10.36 -13.04 -5.61
C THR A 182 9.80 -14.36 -6.14
N TRP A 183 8.55 -14.68 -5.84
CA TRP A 183 7.92 -15.90 -6.33
C TRP A 183 7.71 -15.87 -7.85
N VAL A 184 7.29 -14.73 -8.41
CA VAL A 184 7.18 -14.57 -9.87
C VAL A 184 8.53 -14.81 -10.55
N ARG A 185 9.65 -14.38 -9.96
CA ARG A 185 10.99 -14.63 -10.50
C ARG A 185 11.46 -16.08 -10.32
N ALA A 186 11.29 -16.63 -9.12
CA ALA A 186 11.96 -17.86 -8.70
C ALA A 186 11.15 -19.14 -8.99
N LEU A 187 9.82 -19.06 -9.03
CA LEU A 187 8.95 -20.22 -9.23
C LEU A 187 8.71 -20.46 -10.73
N GLU A 188 9.54 -21.28 -11.36
CA GLU A 188 9.40 -21.58 -12.79
C GLU A 188 8.03 -22.17 -13.15
N TRP A 189 7.46 -22.97 -12.25
CA TRP A 189 6.14 -23.60 -12.39
C TRP A 189 4.97 -22.62 -12.23
N LEU A 190 5.18 -21.42 -11.67
CA LEU A 190 4.15 -20.40 -11.55
C LEU A 190 3.91 -19.76 -12.92
N ASP A 191 2.91 -20.25 -13.64
CA ASP A 191 2.48 -19.70 -14.93
C ASP A 191 1.42 -18.60 -14.78
N LYS A 192 0.93 -18.07 -15.91
CA LYS A 192 -0.10 -17.03 -15.91
C LYS A 192 -1.41 -17.46 -15.25
N ALA A 193 -1.84 -18.70 -15.47
CA ALA A 193 -3.12 -19.19 -14.96
C ALA A 193 -3.07 -19.34 -13.43
N LEU A 194 -1.98 -19.88 -12.92
CA LEU A 194 -1.71 -20.03 -11.49
C LEU A 194 -1.51 -18.65 -10.83
N ALA A 195 -0.80 -17.73 -11.47
CA ALA A 195 -0.65 -16.36 -10.99
C ALA A 195 -2.01 -15.61 -10.92
N THR A 196 -2.88 -15.80 -11.92
CA THR A 196 -4.26 -15.28 -11.87
C THR A 196 -5.07 -15.90 -10.74
N ALA A 197 -4.93 -17.20 -10.47
CA ALA A 197 -5.61 -17.85 -9.36
C ALA A 197 -5.14 -17.30 -8.00
N LEU A 198 -3.83 -17.19 -7.79
CA LEU A 198 -3.25 -16.59 -6.60
C LEU A 198 -3.72 -15.15 -6.39
N GLY A 199 -3.67 -14.32 -7.45
CA GLY A 199 -4.11 -12.92 -7.37
C GLY A 199 -5.59 -12.77 -6.99
N LYS A 200 -6.47 -13.67 -7.44
CA LYS A 200 -7.89 -13.68 -7.02
C LYS A 200 -8.06 -14.03 -5.55
N MET A 201 -7.36 -15.06 -5.07
CA MET A 201 -7.42 -15.48 -3.66
C MET A 201 -6.84 -14.41 -2.75
N LEU A 202 -5.72 -13.79 -3.13
CA LEU A 202 -5.14 -12.67 -2.40
C LEU A 202 -6.08 -11.45 -2.39
N SER A 203 -6.73 -11.12 -3.51
CA SER A 203 -7.74 -10.04 -3.54
C SER A 203 -8.87 -10.29 -2.55
N GLN A 204 -9.36 -11.53 -2.46
CA GLN A 204 -10.39 -11.91 -1.50
C GLN A 204 -9.90 -11.76 -0.05
N SER A 205 -8.71 -12.25 0.25
CA SER A 205 -8.11 -12.14 1.59
C SER A 205 -7.87 -10.68 1.99
N LEU A 206 -7.33 -9.84 1.10
CA LEU A 206 -7.19 -8.40 1.32
C LEU A 206 -8.51 -7.72 1.66
N ARG A 207 -9.61 -8.09 0.97
CA ARG A 207 -10.96 -7.56 1.26
C ARG A 207 -11.55 -8.08 2.57
N GLN A 208 -11.09 -9.23 3.05
CA GLN A 208 -11.53 -9.81 4.32
C GLN A 208 -10.86 -9.13 5.51
N HIS A 209 -9.57 -8.80 5.38
CA HIS A 209 -8.78 -8.23 6.47
C HIS A 209 -8.75 -6.70 6.49
N PHE A 210 -8.96 -6.02 5.35
CA PHE A 210 -8.98 -4.57 5.27
C PHE A 210 -10.36 -4.03 4.88
N SER A 211 -10.81 -3.01 5.60
CA SER A 211 -11.97 -2.18 5.25
C SER A 211 -11.72 -1.39 3.96
N ASP A 212 -10.50 -0.88 3.78
CA ASP A 212 -10.08 -0.10 2.63
C ASP A 212 -9.55 -0.97 1.49
N THR A 213 -10.30 -1.03 0.40
CA THR A 213 -9.92 -1.80 -0.79
C THR A 213 -8.76 -1.21 -1.59
N HIS A 214 -8.32 0.03 -1.31
CA HIS A 214 -7.12 0.62 -1.92
C HIS A 214 -5.85 -0.16 -1.59
N VAL A 215 -5.85 -0.92 -0.49
CA VAL A 215 -4.79 -1.86 -0.13
C VAL A 215 -4.40 -2.78 -1.30
N ILE A 216 -5.37 -3.13 -2.16
CA ILE A 216 -5.16 -3.93 -3.36
C ILE A 216 -4.29 -3.19 -4.37
N THR A 217 -4.54 -1.89 -4.59
CA THR A 217 -3.71 -1.03 -5.44
C THR A 217 -2.31 -0.91 -4.88
N VAL A 218 -2.16 -0.70 -3.57
CA VAL A 218 -0.84 -0.60 -2.92
C VAL A 218 0.00 -1.85 -3.18
N VAL A 219 -0.58 -3.04 -3.00
CA VAL A 219 0.11 -4.31 -3.29
C VAL A 219 0.41 -4.47 -4.78
N ALA A 220 -0.52 -4.11 -5.65
CA ALA A 220 -0.34 -4.21 -7.10
C ALA A 220 0.78 -3.28 -7.61
N GLU A 221 0.80 -2.02 -7.18
CA GLU A 221 1.82 -1.04 -7.58
C GLU A 221 3.16 -1.31 -6.89
N GLY A 222 3.14 -1.83 -5.66
CA GLY A 222 4.32 -2.39 -5.02
C GLY A 222 4.95 -3.48 -5.90
N LEU A 223 4.15 -4.44 -6.37
CA LEU A 223 4.62 -5.49 -7.27
C LEU A 223 5.11 -4.96 -8.63
N ARG A 224 4.50 -3.90 -9.18
CA ARG A 224 5.02 -3.24 -10.40
C ARG A 224 6.39 -2.61 -10.19
N GLY A 225 6.65 -2.08 -9.00
CA GLY A 225 7.93 -1.46 -8.65
C GLY A 225 9.06 -2.47 -8.41
N VAL A 226 8.74 -3.76 -8.32
CA VAL A 226 9.74 -4.83 -8.15
C VAL A 226 10.28 -5.23 -9.52
N PHE A 227 11.60 -5.41 -9.62
CA PHE A 227 12.23 -5.92 -10.85
C PHE A 227 11.69 -7.31 -11.21
N ILE A 228 11.14 -7.44 -12.42
CA ILE A 228 10.71 -8.70 -13.03
C ILE A 228 11.45 -8.85 -14.36
N PRO A 229 12.13 -9.99 -14.62
CA PRO A 229 12.81 -10.20 -15.89
C PRO A 229 11.79 -10.28 -17.04
N PRO A 230 12.13 -9.84 -18.26
CA PRO A 230 11.17 -9.74 -19.38
C PRO A 230 10.38 -11.02 -19.67
N GLN A 231 11.00 -12.20 -19.48
CA GLN A 231 10.34 -13.49 -19.72
C GLN A 231 9.22 -13.80 -18.70
N ARG A 232 9.19 -13.09 -17.57
CA ARG A 232 8.25 -13.30 -16.45
C ARG A 232 7.26 -12.14 -16.27
N GLU A 233 7.42 -11.02 -16.98
CA GLU A 233 6.52 -9.85 -16.90
C GLU A 233 5.04 -10.22 -17.10
N ALA A 234 4.78 -11.10 -18.06
CA ALA A 234 3.42 -11.50 -18.37
C ALA A 234 2.76 -12.36 -17.26
N VAL A 235 3.56 -12.97 -16.37
CA VAL A 235 3.07 -13.66 -15.15
C VAL A 235 2.76 -12.62 -14.06
N ALA A 236 3.65 -11.64 -13.83
CA ALA A 236 3.41 -10.54 -12.90
C ALA A 236 2.13 -9.77 -13.26
N GLN A 237 1.96 -9.43 -14.55
CA GLN A 237 0.80 -8.70 -15.03
C GLN A 237 -0.50 -9.50 -14.84
N ALA A 238 -0.47 -10.82 -15.01
CA ALA A 238 -1.64 -11.68 -14.78
C ALA A 238 -2.05 -11.73 -13.29
N LEU A 239 -1.08 -11.68 -12.37
CA LEU A 239 -1.32 -11.56 -10.93
C LEU A 239 -1.90 -10.18 -10.59
N ILE A 240 -1.29 -9.10 -11.08
CA ILE A 240 -1.73 -7.72 -10.87
C ILE A 240 -3.16 -7.52 -11.37
N GLN A 241 -3.49 -7.97 -12.58
CA GLN A 241 -4.85 -7.88 -13.11
C GLN A 241 -5.87 -8.63 -12.26
N ALA A 242 -5.49 -9.81 -11.75
CA ALA A 242 -6.34 -10.61 -10.89
C ALA A 242 -6.62 -9.98 -9.52
N LEU A 243 -5.68 -9.21 -8.98
CA LEU A 243 -5.85 -8.47 -7.72
C LEU A 243 -7.02 -7.47 -7.81
N TYR A 244 -7.16 -6.76 -8.92
CA TYR A 244 -8.25 -5.79 -9.12
C TYR A 244 -9.63 -6.45 -9.29
N GLY A 245 -9.69 -7.68 -9.81
CA GLY A 245 -10.95 -8.40 -10.08
C GLY A 245 -11.78 -7.81 -11.22
N LYS A 246 -13.07 -8.17 -11.32
CA LYS A 246 -14.05 -7.43 -12.15
C LYS A 246 -14.48 -6.21 -11.34
N GLN A 247 -14.08 -5.01 -11.75
CA GLN A 247 -14.55 -3.78 -11.11
C GLN A 247 -16.09 -3.76 -11.08
N THR A 248 -16.69 -3.75 -9.90
CA THR A 248 -18.16 -3.77 -9.71
C THR A 248 -18.81 -2.41 -9.92
N PHE A 249 -18.01 -1.37 -10.08
CA PHE A 249 -18.41 -0.09 -10.66
C PHE A 249 -17.28 0.35 -11.57
N THR A 250 -17.58 0.50 -12.86
CA THR A 250 -16.66 1.10 -13.80
C THR A 250 -16.98 2.58 -13.79
N TYR A 251 -16.15 3.39 -13.11
CA TYR A 251 -16.09 4.79 -13.49
C TYR A 251 -15.59 4.77 -14.94
N HIS A 252 -16.52 4.90 -15.87
CA HIS A 252 -16.20 5.13 -17.26
C HIS A 252 -15.70 6.56 -17.32
N ALA A 253 -14.38 6.71 -17.14
CA ALA A 253 -13.71 7.93 -17.56
C ALA A 253 -14.23 8.23 -18.98
N PRO A 254 -14.69 9.47 -19.24
CA PRO A 254 -15.00 9.84 -20.61
C PRO A 254 -13.80 9.45 -21.48
N GLU A 255 -14.03 8.78 -22.61
CA GLU A 255 -12.92 8.56 -23.54
C GLU A 255 -12.32 9.93 -23.84
N PRO A 256 -11.02 10.13 -23.59
CA PRO A 256 -10.39 11.39 -23.90
C PRO A 256 -10.65 11.66 -25.38
N LYS A 257 -11.28 12.79 -25.69
CA LYS A 257 -11.36 13.25 -27.08
C LYS A 257 -9.91 13.36 -27.58
N SER A 258 -9.70 12.90 -28.82
CA SER A 258 -8.41 12.66 -29.48
C SER A 258 -7.31 13.69 -29.20
N SER A 259 -6.04 13.30 -29.40
CA SER A 259 -4.88 14.21 -29.42
C SER A 259 -5.18 15.51 -30.17
N GLY A 260 -5.10 16.65 -29.46
CA GLY A 260 -5.51 17.98 -29.94
C GLY A 260 -6.62 18.65 -29.14
N SER A 261 -6.98 18.11 -27.98
CA SER A 261 -7.99 18.66 -27.08
C SER A 261 -7.45 19.66 -26.07
N VAL A 262 -8.23 20.72 -25.81
CA VAL A 262 -8.00 21.68 -24.74
C VAL A 262 -8.56 21.11 -23.43
N MET A 263 -7.70 20.98 -22.42
CA MET A 263 -8.04 20.40 -21.13
C MET A 263 -8.02 21.41 -20.00
N ALA A 264 -9.05 21.41 -19.16
CA ALA A 264 -9.05 22.13 -17.89
C ALA A 264 -8.55 21.23 -16.76
N LEU A 265 -7.65 21.73 -15.91
CA LEU A 265 -7.10 21.02 -14.76
C LEU A 265 -7.53 21.76 -13.49
N ILE A 266 -8.23 21.07 -12.59
CA ILE A 266 -8.63 21.57 -11.27
C ILE A 266 -8.31 20.50 -10.21
N GLY A 267 -8.23 20.89 -8.95
CA GLY A 267 -8.01 19.97 -7.83
C GLY A 267 -7.98 20.71 -6.50
N ASP A 268 -7.85 19.96 -5.41
CA ASP A 268 -7.72 20.53 -4.07
C ASP A 268 -8.86 21.53 -3.78
N ILE A 269 -10.10 21.09 -4.04
CA ILE A 269 -11.33 21.86 -3.85
C ILE A 269 -11.61 22.07 -2.37
N HIS A 270 -11.28 21.07 -1.55
CA HIS A 270 -11.33 21.16 -0.10
C HIS A 270 -12.63 21.76 0.42
N GLY A 271 -13.78 21.21 -0.01
CA GLY A 271 -15.08 21.59 0.52
C GLY A 271 -15.39 23.09 0.44
N ASN A 272 -14.80 23.82 -0.50
CA ASN A 272 -15.00 25.25 -0.69
C ASN A 272 -15.91 25.48 -1.91
N ALA A 273 -17.23 25.46 -1.67
CA ALA A 273 -18.22 25.54 -2.74
C ALA A 273 -18.18 26.88 -3.50
N PRO A 274 -18.07 28.06 -2.86
CA PRO A 274 -17.96 29.33 -3.57
C PRO A 274 -16.75 29.41 -4.52
N ALA A 275 -15.62 28.83 -4.12
CA ALA A 275 -14.43 28.74 -4.96
C ALA A 275 -14.64 27.80 -6.16
N LEU A 276 -15.26 26.64 -5.94
CA LEU A 276 -15.58 25.69 -7.02
C LEU A 276 -16.56 26.29 -8.01
N GLU A 277 -17.63 26.94 -7.54
CA GLU A 277 -18.62 27.60 -8.40
C GLU A 277 -17.95 28.65 -9.29
N CYS A 278 -17.10 29.51 -8.71
CA CYS A 278 -16.31 30.49 -9.46
C CYS A 278 -15.44 29.85 -10.56
N ALA A 279 -14.78 28.72 -10.25
CA ALA A 279 -13.98 27.99 -11.22
C ALA A 279 -14.82 27.40 -12.37
N LEU A 280 -15.94 26.77 -12.04
CA LEU A 280 -16.83 26.15 -13.02
C LEU A 280 -17.51 27.18 -13.93
N GLU A 281 -17.95 28.32 -13.37
CA GLU A 281 -18.47 29.45 -14.15
C GLU A 281 -17.42 30.02 -15.11
N TYR A 282 -16.18 30.15 -14.64
CA TYR A 282 -15.08 30.58 -15.48
C TYR A 282 -14.85 29.60 -16.64
N LEU A 283 -14.87 28.29 -16.38
CA LEU A 283 -14.63 27.28 -17.42
C LEU A 283 -15.80 27.13 -18.39
N ALA A 284 -17.04 27.33 -17.95
CA ALA A 284 -18.24 27.19 -18.79
C ALA A 284 -18.26 28.14 -20.00
N GLY A 285 -17.56 29.28 -19.92
CA GLY A 285 -17.45 30.25 -21.01
C GLY A 285 -16.34 29.97 -22.03
N ARG A 286 -15.64 28.83 -21.93
CA ARG A 286 -14.45 28.50 -22.72
C ARG A 286 -14.64 27.20 -23.52
N GLU A 287 -13.90 27.09 -24.61
CA GLU A 287 -13.82 25.85 -25.39
C GLU A 287 -12.91 24.86 -24.66
N ILE A 288 -13.49 24.12 -23.73
CA ILE A 288 -12.84 23.02 -23.01
C ILE A 288 -13.40 21.70 -23.56
N ASP A 289 -12.53 20.87 -24.09
CA ASP A 289 -12.92 19.57 -24.65
C ASP A 289 -13.09 18.50 -23.60
N HIS A 290 -12.27 18.57 -22.53
CA HIS A 290 -12.18 17.60 -21.45
C HIS A 290 -11.70 18.27 -20.16
N GLY A 291 -12.17 17.81 -19.00
CA GLY A 291 -11.69 18.29 -17.70
C GLY A 291 -10.99 17.21 -16.89
N ILE A 292 -10.02 17.59 -16.05
CA ILE A 292 -9.39 16.70 -15.07
C ILE A 292 -9.56 17.31 -13.67
N MET A 293 -10.11 16.52 -12.75
CA MET A 293 -10.22 16.83 -11.32
C MET A 293 -9.24 15.96 -10.55
N LEU A 294 -8.25 16.59 -9.91
CA LEU A 294 -7.08 15.95 -9.29
C LEU A 294 -7.27 15.54 -7.83
N GLY A 295 -8.52 15.37 -7.38
CA GLY A 295 -8.85 14.92 -6.03
C GLY A 295 -8.93 16.03 -5.00
N ASP A 296 -9.17 15.62 -3.76
CA ASP A 296 -9.46 16.46 -2.60
C ASP A 296 -10.68 17.36 -2.87
N VAL A 297 -11.80 16.72 -3.21
CA VAL A 297 -13.12 17.35 -3.31
C VAL A 297 -13.55 17.88 -1.94
N VAL A 298 -13.22 17.13 -0.89
CA VAL A 298 -13.60 17.41 0.50
C VAL A 298 -12.37 17.60 1.40
N GLY A 299 -12.60 18.05 2.65
CA GLY A 299 -11.54 18.45 3.58
C GLY A 299 -11.39 19.96 3.66
N TYR A 300 -10.89 20.49 4.77
CA TYR A 300 -10.69 21.89 5.19
C TYR A 300 -11.85 22.91 5.09
N GLY A 301 -12.71 22.87 4.06
CA GLY A 301 -13.79 23.81 3.85
C GLY A 301 -15.14 23.36 4.44
N PRO A 302 -16.09 24.29 4.61
CA PRO A 302 -17.35 24.05 5.31
C PRO A 302 -18.47 23.51 4.41
N HIS A 303 -18.22 23.26 3.12
CA HIS A 303 -19.24 22.87 2.14
C HIS A 303 -18.99 21.49 1.46
N PRO A 304 -18.59 20.43 2.19
CA PRO A 304 -18.21 19.16 1.55
C PRO A 304 -19.34 18.54 0.73
N GLN A 305 -20.59 18.60 1.21
CA GLN A 305 -21.76 18.05 0.52
C GLN A 305 -21.98 18.73 -0.84
N GLN A 306 -21.98 20.07 -0.85
CA GLN A 306 -22.20 20.88 -2.04
C GLN A 306 -21.10 20.63 -3.09
N CYS A 307 -19.84 20.53 -2.66
CA CYS A 307 -18.73 20.18 -3.55
C CYS A 307 -18.90 18.79 -4.18
N VAL A 308 -19.29 17.78 -3.38
CA VAL A 308 -19.58 16.43 -3.92
C VAL A 308 -20.72 16.48 -4.92
N GLU A 309 -21.82 17.17 -4.63
CA GLU A 309 -22.96 17.32 -5.54
C GLU A 309 -22.57 17.99 -6.87
N MET A 310 -21.82 19.10 -6.80
CA MET A 310 -21.34 19.82 -7.98
C MET A 310 -20.39 18.96 -8.83
N VAL A 311 -19.41 18.30 -8.20
CA VAL A 311 -18.44 17.45 -8.92
C VAL A 311 -19.14 16.24 -9.54
N ARG A 312 -20.09 15.60 -8.84
CA ARG A 312 -20.90 14.49 -9.38
C ARG A 312 -21.70 14.87 -10.63
N ALA A 313 -22.12 16.13 -10.72
CA ALA A 313 -22.90 16.62 -11.86
C ALA A 313 -22.03 16.94 -13.10
N LEU A 314 -20.70 16.98 -12.97
CA LEU A 314 -19.79 17.28 -14.07
C LEU A 314 -19.80 16.17 -15.13
N GLN A 315 -20.00 16.55 -16.39
CA GLN A 315 -19.96 15.64 -17.54
C GLN A 315 -18.69 15.87 -18.35
N GLY A 316 -18.05 14.80 -18.83
CA GLY A 316 -16.83 14.92 -19.63
C GLY A 316 -15.56 15.24 -18.83
N TRP A 317 -15.59 15.01 -17.51
CA TRP A 317 -14.44 15.15 -16.64
C TRP A 317 -13.88 13.79 -16.28
N SER A 318 -12.55 13.64 -16.29
CA SER A 318 -11.82 12.56 -15.61
C SER A 318 -11.52 12.98 -14.18
N MET A 319 -11.79 12.10 -13.23
CA MET A 319 -11.64 12.41 -11.80
C MET A 319 -10.68 11.40 -11.18
N VAL A 320 -9.79 11.89 -10.32
CA VAL A 320 -9.02 11.04 -9.41
C VAL A 320 -9.37 11.39 -7.97
N ARG A 321 -9.23 10.40 -7.09
CA ARG A 321 -9.43 10.55 -5.66
C ARG A 321 -8.22 11.26 -5.04
N GLY A 322 -8.44 12.12 -4.05
CA GLY A 322 -7.38 12.68 -3.22
C GLY A 322 -7.20 11.99 -1.86
N ASN A 323 -6.21 12.41 -1.09
CA ASN A 323 -5.94 11.80 0.22
C ASN A 323 -7.03 12.15 1.25
N HIS A 324 -7.63 13.33 1.19
CA HIS A 324 -8.76 13.70 2.05
C HIS A 324 -10.04 12.96 1.66
N ASP A 325 -10.32 12.84 0.35
CA ASP A 325 -11.44 12.04 -0.16
C ASP A 325 -11.32 10.59 0.32
N HIS A 326 -10.11 10.04 0.26
CA HIS A 326 -9.80 8.68 0.69
C HIS A 326 -10.01 8.49 2.20
N ALA A 327 -9.49 9.40 3.03
CA ALA A 327 -9.66 9.35 4.48
C ALA A 327 -11.14 9.43 4.89
N VAL A 328 -11.93 10.31 4.25
CA VAL A 328 -13.38 10.43 4.49
C VAL A 328 -14.13 9.18 4.02
N ALA A 329 -13.77 8.63 2.86
CA ALA A 329 -14.38 7.43 2.32
C ALA A 329 -14.15 6.19 3.21
N CYS A 330 -12.95 6.05 3.78
CA CYS A 330 -12.58 4.89 4.59
C CYS A 330 -12.92 5.06 6.07
N GLY A 331 -13.19 6.29 6.52
CA GLY A 331 -13.31 6.63 7.94
C GLY A 331 -12.00 6.49 8.72
N GLU A 332 -10.87 6.36 8.02
CA GLU A 332 -9.55 6.19 8.61
C GLU A 332 -8.77 7.50 8.58
N ILE A 333 -8.63 8.10 9.76
CA ILE A 333 -7.80 9.28 9.98
C ILE A 333 -6.45 8.77 10.52
N ARG A 334 -5.55 8.40 9.61
CA ARG A 334 -4.26 7.78 9.97
C ARG A 334 -3.29 8.76 10.62
N GLY A 335 -2.35 8.24 11.41
CA GLY A 335 -1.28 9.01 12.04
C GLY A 335 -0.33 9.67 11.02
N GLY A 336 0.23 10.83 11.38
CA GLY A 336 1.12 11.62 10.51
C GLY A 336 0.46 12.84 9.86
N ILE A 337 -0.86 13.02 10.03
CA ILE A 337 -1.58 14.23 9.63
C ILE A 337 -1.53 15.30 10.73
N THR A 338 -1.71 16.56 10.34
CA THR A 338 -1.76 17.68 11.30
C THR A 338 -3.05 17.64 12.13
N SER A 339 -3.04 18.23 13.33
CA SER A 339 -4.23 18.35 14.18
C SER A 339 -5.41 19.03 13.47
N LEU A 340 -5.11 20.03 12.62
CA LEU A 340 -6.10 20.70 11.78
C LEU A 340 -6.67 19.75 10.72
N ALA A 341 -5.82 19.01 10.00
CA ALA A 341 -6.29 18.04 9.02
C ALA A 341 -7.20 16.96 9.67
N SER A 342 -6.79 16.44 10.83
CA SER A 342 -7.59 15.48 11.60
C SER A 342 -8.97 16.04 11.94
N TRP A 343 -9.02 17.23 12.57
CA TRP A 343 -10.28 17.86 12.95
C TRP A 343 -11.20 18.05 11.75
N SER A 344 -10.64 18.50 10.63
CA SER A 344 -11.42 18.72 9.41
C SER A 344 -11.99 17.44 8.84
N LEU A 345 -11.21 16.36 8.78
CA LEU A 345 -11.66 15.06 8.30
C LEU A 345 -12.76 14.50 9.21
N ASP A 346 -12.57 14.55 10.52
CA ASP A 346 -13.56 14.14 11.53
C ASP A 346 -14.90 14.87 11.31
N TRP A 347 -14.85 16.19 11.17
CA TRP A 347 -16.03 17.01 10.93
C TRP A 347 -16.70 16.67 9.59
N THR A 348 -15.90 16.52 8.53
CA THR A 348 -16.36 16.24 7.16
C THR A 348 -17.07 14.89 7.06
N ILE A 349 -16.55 13.85 7.72
CA ILE A 349 -17.19 12.52 7.77
C ILE A 349 -18.63 12.64 8.28
N GLY A 350 -18.86 13.46 9.31
CA GLY A 350 -20.19 13.69 9.88
C GLY A 350 -21.14 14.52 9.03
N GLN A 351 -20.65 15.20 7.97
CA GLN A 351 -21.50 15.99 7.06
C GLN A 351 -22.00 15.21 5.85
N LEU A 352 -21.33 14.11 5.50
CA LEU A 352 -21.67 13.33 4.31
C LEU A 352 -22.57 12.14 4.65
N SER A 353 -23.42 11.78 3.70
CA SER A 353 -24.18 10.54 3.69
C SER A 353 -23.30 9.33 3.34
N ASP A 354 -23.80 8.12 3.58
CA ASP A 354 -23.13 6.88 3.15
C ASP A 354 -22.94 6.83 1.63
N ASP A 355 -23.93 7.30 0.84
CA ASP A 355 -23.86 7.33 -0.62
C ASP A 355 -22.73 8.26 -1.11
N GLU A 356 -22.57 9.42 -0.50
CA GLU A 356 -21.51 10.38 -0.86
C GLU A 356 -20.12 9.86 -0.50
N ARG A 357 -19.97 9.28 0.70
CA ARG A 357 -18.72 8.60 1.09
C ARG A 357 -18.39 7.45 0.16
N GLN A 358 -19.40 6.65 -0.21
CA GLN A 358 -19.23 5.53 -1.13
C GLN A 358 -18.86 6.02 -2.53
N TRP A 359 -19.42 7.12 -2.99
CA TRP A 359 -19.05 7.73 -4.27
C TRP A 359 -17.59 8.21 -4.27
N LEU A 360 -17.15 8.91 -3.21
CA LEU A 360 -15.74 9.27 -3.04
C LEU A 360 -14.83 8.02 -3.03
N ALA A 361 -15.27 6.95 -2.37
CA ALA A 361 -14.55 5.68 -2.33
C ALA A 361 -14.35 5.04 -3.73
N GLN A 362 -15.25 5.33 -4.67
CA GLN A 362 -15.23 4.75 -6.02
C GLN A 362 -14.39 5.56 -7.01
N LEU A 363 -14.00 6.80 -6.67
CA LEU A 363 -13.11 7.57 -7.52
C LEU A 363 -11.78 6.82 -7.69
N PRO A 364 -11.27 6.70 -8.94
CA PRO A 364 -10.02 5.99 -9.18
C PRO A 364 -8.85 6.80 -8.63
N VAL A 365 -7.76 6.13 -8.25
CA VAL A 365 -6.61 6.80 -7.62
C VAL A 365 -5.65 7.41 -8.65
N TYR A 366 -5.76 6.97 -9.90
CA TYR A 366 -5.11 7.60 -11.05
C TYR A 366 -5.99 7.44 -12.28
N GLN A 367 -5.73 8.27 -13.29
CA GLN A 367 -6.29 8.18 -14.64
C GLN A 367 -5.16 8.27 -15.65
N GLN A 368 -5.26 7.55 -16.76
CA GLN A 368 -4.26 7.59 -17.81
C GLN A 368 -4.93 7.75 -19.17
N GLY A 369 -4.48 8.75 -19.93
CA GLY A 369 -4.74 8.89 -21.36
C GLY A 369 -3.50 8.53 -22.18
N ASP A 370 -3.60 8.67 -23.51
CA ASP A 370 -2.52 8.27 -24.43
C ASP A 370 -1.17 8.96 -24.15
N GLN A 371 -1.22 10.22 -23.69
CA GLN A 371 -0.02 11.05 -23.48
C GLN A 371 0.12 11.58 -22.06
N TRP A 372 -0.79 11.21 -21.16
CA TRP A 372 -0.83 11.80 -19.82
C TRP A 372 -1.24 10.82 -18.73
N LEU A 373 -0.72 11.06 -17.53
CA LEU A 373 -1.13 10.45 -16.27
C LEU A 373 -1.71 11.54 -15.36
N ALA A 374 -2.79 11.25 -14.65
CA ALA A 374 -3.33 12.12 -13.62
C ALA A 374 -3.34 11.37 -12.30
N VAL A 375 -2.79 11.98 -11.26
CA VAL A 375 -2.70 11.47 -9.89
C VAL A 375 -2.98 12.61 -8.93
N HIS A 376 -3.36 12.35 -7.68
CA HIS A 376 -3.51 13.42 -6.70
C HIS A 376 -2.15 13.89 -6.17
N GLY A 377 -1.35 12.97 -5.63
CA GLY A 377 -0.04 13.27 -5.03
C GLY A 377 1.10 13.25 -6.04
N SER A 378 1.75 12.10 -6.19
CA SER A 378 2.98 11.93 -6.96
C SER A 378 2.93 10.64 -7.78
N PRO A 379 3.43 10.63 -9.03
CA PRO A 379 3.51 9.40 -9.84
C PRO A 379 4.51 8.38 -9.28
N LEU A 380 5.50 8.82 -8.49
CA LEU A 380 6.47 7.96 -7.82
C LEU A 380 5.87 7.25 -6.59
N ASP A 381 4.94 7.92 -5.89
CA ASP A 381 4.23 7.38 -4.74
C ASP A 381 3.28 6.25 -5.16
N LYS A 382 3.50 5.05 -4.60
CA LYS A 382 2.70 3.85 -4.92
C LYS A 382 1.26 3.93 -4.38
N THR A 383 0.96 4.85 -3.47
CA THR A 383 -0.41 5.18 -3.05
C THR A 383 -1.07 6.23 -3.94
N PHE A 384 -0.28 6.99 -4.72
CA PHE A 384 -0.69 8.15 -5.51
C PHE A 384 -1.34 9.31 -4.73
N PHE A 385 -1.33 9.27 -3.39
CA PHE A 385 -2.06 10.21 -2.55
C PHE A 385 -1.17 11.14 -1.74
N ASN A 386 -0.04 10.67 -1.24
CA ASN A 386 0.67 11.28 -0.13
C ASN A 386 2.03 11.88 -0.53
N GLY A 387 2.59 11.40 -1.65
CA GLY A 387 3.83 11.92 -2.17
C GLY A 387 3.64 13.33 -2.71
N TYR A 388 4.47 14.26 -2.26
CA TYR A 388 4.52 15.61 -2.80
C TYR A 388 5.58 15.72 -3.89
N VAL A 389 5.23 16.43 -4.96
CA VAL A 389 6.19 16.84 -6.00
C VAL A 389 6.65 18.27 -5.73
N TYR A 390 7.86 18.40 -5.20
CA TYR A 390 8.50 19.67 -4.88
C TYR A 390 9.90 19.75 -5.49
N GLN A 391 10.60 20.87 -5.27
CA GLN A 391 11.97 21.08 -5.75
C GLN A 391 12.95 19.98 -5.33
N MET A 392 12.72 19.29 -4.21
CA MET A 392 13.60 18.22 -3.72
C MET A 392 13.26 16.82 -4.27
N SER A 393 12.07 16.61 -4.84
CA SER A 393 11.58 15.31 -5.28
C SER A 393 11.22 15.24 -6.78
N TYR A 394 11.15 16.38 -7.48
CA TYR A 394 10.65 16.41 -8.85
C TYR A 394 11.53 15.61 -9.83
N ILE A 395 12.85 15.54 -9.62
CA ILE A 395 13.78 14.79 -10.48
C ILE A 395 13.40 13.31 -10.50
N GLU A 396 13.22 12.69 -9.32
CA GLU A 396 12.82 11.27 -9.21
C GLU A 396 11.43 11.02 -9.81
N ASN A 397 10.54 12.01 -9.74
CA ASN A 397 9.24 11.92 -10.39
C ASN A 397 9.34 12.01 -11.92
N LEU A 398 10.23 12.85 -12.45
CA LEU A 398 10.51 12.92 -13.89
C LEU A 398 11.17 11.62 -14.39
N ASP A 399 12.03 11.01 -13.58
CA ASP A 399 12.60 9.69 -13.85
C ASP A 399 11.50 8.62 -13.94
N GLU A 400 10.57 8.58 -12.98
CA GLU A 400 9.42 7.66 -13.02
C GLU A 400 8.57 7.85 -14.28
N LEU A 401 8.32 9.10 -14.73
CA LEU A 401 7.62 9.36 -15.99
C LEU A 401 8.40 8.86 -17.21
N SER A 402 9.72 9.04 -17.21
CA SER A 402 10.60 8.55 -18.26
C SER A 402 10.58 7.03 -18.36
N GLU A 403 10.67 6.34 -17.22
CA GLU A 403 10.60 4.88 -17.15
C GLU A 403 9.24 4.33 -17.62
N ARG A 404 8.15 5.01 -17.24
CA ARG A 404 6.79 4.68 -17.69
C ARG A 404 6.48 5.10 -19.13
N GLN A 405 7.38 5.86 -19.78
CA GLN A 405 7.16 6.46 -21.11
C GLN A 405 5.90 7.35 -21.15
N VAL A 406 5.65 8.10 -20.07
CA VAL A 406 4.51 9.02 -19.95
C VAL A 406 4.98 10.47 -20.15
N PRO A 407 4.55 11.18 -21.21
CA PRO A 407 5.02 12.54 -21.48
C PRO A 407 4.53 13.59 -20.47
N LEU A 408 3.27 13.52 -20.04
CA LEU A 408 2.68 14.53 -19.15
C LEU A 408 2.11 13.87 -17.89
N CYS A 409 2.28 14.51 -16.75
CA CYS A 409 1.65 14.10 -15.51
C CYS A 409 1.00 15.30 -14.83
N PHE A 410 -0.30 15.20 -14.57
CA PHE A 410 -1.07 16.19 -13.83
C PHE A 410 -1.17 15.76 -12.37
N HIS A 411 -0.84 16.65 -11.44
CA HIS A 411 -0.84 16.35 -10.02
C HIS A 411 -1.32 17.51 -9.13
N GLY A 412 -1.98 17.20 -8.03
CA GLY A 412 -2.45 18.18 -7.03
C GLY A 412 -1.58 18.14 -5.77
N HIS A 413 -2.25 18.15 -4.60
CA HIS A 413 -1.74 17.89 -3.25
C HIS A 413 -0.79 18.97 -2.68
N SER A 414 0.06 19.56 -3.52
CA SER A 414 0.95 20.66 -3.16
C SER A 414 0.19 21.96 -2.88
N HIS A 415 -0.97 22.14 -3.52
CA HIS A 415 -1.76 23.37 -3.58
C HIS A 415 -0.97 24.57 -4.13
N ILE A 416 0.02 24.33 -5.00
CA ILE A 416 0.88 25.36 -5.57
C ILE A 416 0.92 25.17 -7.09
N GLN A 417 0.59 26.24 -7.83
CA GLN A 417 0.81 26.29 -9.28
C GLN A 417 2.30 26.13 -9.62
N LYS A 418 2.65 24.98 -10.20
CA LYS A 418 4.04 24.67 -10.52
C LYS A 418 4.15 23.65 -11.64
N THR A 419 5.07 23.92 -12.56
CA THR A 419 5.50 22.99 -13.59
C THR A 419 6.92 22.54 -13.31
N TRP A 420 7.20 21.25 -13.48
CA TRP A 420 8.56 20.71 -13.56
C TRP A 420 8.71 19.99 -14.89
N ARG A 421 9.82 20.19 -15.60
CA ARG A 421 10.02 19.62 -16.93
C ARG A 421 11.43 19.09 -17.12
N ARG A 422 11.54 18.07 -17.96
CA ARG A 422 12.79 17.52 -18.49
C ARG A 422 12.92 17.90 -19.95
N ASP A 423 13.82 18.83 -20.22
CA ASP A 423 14.15 19.31 -21.56
C ASP A 423 15.47 18.69 -22.03
N GLY A 424 15.87 18.91 -23.29
CA GLY A 424 17.15 18.42 -23.82
C GLY A 424 18.38 18.97 -23.08
N ASP A 425 18.24 20.11 -22.41
CA ASP A 425 19.29 20.81 -21.65
C ASP A 425 19.30 20.47 -20.15
N GLY A 426 18.35 19.63 -19.68
CA GLY A 426 18.24 19.21 -18.28
C GLY A 426 16.85 19.46 -17.67
N ASP A 427 16.78 19.33 -16.34
CA ASP A 427 15.54 19.44 -15.58
C ASP A 427 15.36 20.86 -15.00
N ALA A 428 14.14 21.40 -15.09
CA ALA A 428 13.83 22.76 -14.63
C ALA A 428 12.43 22.89 -14.02
N GLY A 429 12.24 23.92 -13.18
CA GLY A 429 10.96 24.28 -12.59
C GLY A 429 10.47 25.66 -13.02
N ASP A 430 9.18 25.79 -13.29
CA ASP A 430 8.55 26.99 -13.84
C ASP A 430 7.20 27.26 -13.13
N ASN A 431 6.85 28.52 -12.94
CA ASN A 431 5.55 28.97 -12.43
C ASN A 431 5.02 30.18 -13.21
N SER A 432 5.56 30.42 -14.41
CA SER A 432 5.07 31.45 -15.31
C SER A 432 3.62 31.15 -15.70
N MET A 433 2.80 32.19 -15.80
CA MET A 433 1.36 32.05 -16.10
C MET A 433 1.09 31.44 -17.46
N ARG A 434 2.03 31.54 -18.40
CA ARG A 434 1.96 30.92 -19.73
C ARG A 434 3.27 30.22 -20.03
N GLN A 435 3.20 28.99 -20.53
CA GLN A 435 4.35 28.15 -20.79
C GLN A 435 4.17 27.37 -22.09
N GLN A 436 5.27 27.20 -22.82
CA GLN A 436 5.34 26.37 -24.01
C GLN A 436 6.17 25.12 -23.66
N LEU A 437 5.53 23.94 -23.76
CA LEU A 437 6.08 22.67 -23.27
C LEU A 437 6.31 21.64 -24.41
N ALA A 438 6.22 22.07 -25.67
CA ALA A 438 6.44 21.22 -26.84
C ALA A 438 7.82 20.55 -26.87
N GLU A 439 8.86 21.20 -26.36
CA GLU A 439 10.24 20.71 -26.39
C GLU A 439 10.58 19.79 -25.20
N ALA A 440 9.73 19.74 -24.18
CA ALA A 440 9.94 18.91 -23.00
C ALA A 440 9.60 17.44 -23.28
N ALA A 441 10.48 16.52 -22.90
CA ALA A 441 10.21 15.09 -23.02
C ALA A 441 9.19 14.61 -21.98
N HIS A 442 9.35 15.07 -20.73
CA HIS A 442 8.50 14.72 -19.60
C HIS A 442 8.15 15.97 -18.78
N VAL A 443 6.90 16.11 -18.36
CA VAL A 443 6.42 17.28 -17.61
C VAL A 443 5.49 16.86 -16.47
N LEU A 444 5.70 17.44 -15.29
CA LEU A 444 4.81 17.41 -14.13
C LEU A 444 4.12 18.79 -14.04
N ILE A 445 2.79 18.81 -13.96
CA ILE A 445 1.99 20.05 -13.93
C ILE A 445 1.06 20.00 -12.72
N SER A 446 1.15 21.00 -11.86
CA SER A 446 0.20 21.23 -10.78
C SER A 446 -0.63 22.49 -11.03
N PRO A 447 -1.97 22.40 -11.12
CA PRO A 447 -2.83 23.55 -11.38
C PRO A 447 -2.99 24.49 -10.19
N GLY A 448 -2.41 24.15 -9.03
CA GLY A 448 -2.68 24.81 -7.77
C GLY A 448 -3.89 24.21 -7.05
N SER A 449 -4.55 25.02 -6.23
CA SER A 449 -5.74 24.60 -5.49
C SER A 449 -6.93 25.52 -5.75
N ILE A 450 -8.09 24.91 -5.93
CA ILE A 450 -9.36 25.63 -6.04
C ILE A 450 -9.73 26.25 -4.70
N GLY A 451 -9.68 25.49 -3.60
CA GLY A 451 -10.27 25.88 -2.33
C GLY A 451 -9.31 26.28 -1.21
N GLN A 452 -8.02 25.97 -1.34
CA GLN A 452 -7.00 26.24 -0.33
C GLN A 452 -5.61 26.43 -0.96
N PRO A 453 -5.37 27.48 -1.77
CA PRO A 453 -4.04 27.75 -2.34
C PRO A 453 -2.99 27.93 -1.24
N ARG A 454 -1.75 27.46 -1.51
CA ARG A 454 -0.60 27.56 -0.59
C ARG A 454 0.60 28.31 -1.18
N GLY A 455 0.41 28.94 -2.34
CA GLY A 455 1.42 29.72 -3.03
C GLY A 455 1.66 31.13 -2.45
N GLY A 456 0.95 31.51 -1.38
CA GLY A 456 0.98 32.86 -0.80
C GLY A 456 -0.01 33.85 -1.43
N ASP A 457 -0.80 33.40 -2.41
CA ASP A 457 -1.88 34.15 -3.04
C ASP A 457 -3.24 33.59 -2.61
N VAL A 458 -4.25 34.46 -2.55
CA VAL A 458 -5.63 34.08 -2.27
C VAL A 458 -6.43 34.00 -3.56
N GLY A 459 -7.37 33.05 -3.63
CA GLY A 459 -8.25 32.89 -4.78
C GLY A 459 -8.33 31.44 -5.25
N VAL A 460 -9.02 31.25 -6.37
CA VAL A 460 -9.08 29.99 -7.10
C VAL A 460 -7.85 29.88 -7.98
N GLU A 461 -7.13 28.76 -7.93
CA GLU A 461 -6.07 28.41 -8.87
C GLU A 461 -6.49 27.23 -9.76
N LEU A 462 -6.32 27.36 -11.08
CA LEU A 462 -6.55 26.29 -12.05
C LEU A 462 -5.59 26.39 -13.24
N ALA A 463 -5.56 25.38 -14.11
CA ALA A 463 -4.80 25.45 -15.35
C ALA A 463 -5.63 25.02 -16.57
N ILE A 464 -5.25 25.51 -17.75
CA ILE A 464 -5.76 25.05 -19.04
C ILE A 464 -4.56 24.68 -19.91
N ILE A 465 -4.60 23.50 -20.55
CA ILE A 465 -3.54 23.04 -21.45
C ILE A 465 -4.12 22.58 -22.77
N ASP A 466 -3.53 23.04 -23.88
CA ASP A 466 -3.76 22.48 -25.20
C ASP A 466 -2.79 21.31 -25.42
N LEU A 467 -3.30 20.09 -25.60
CA LEU A 467 -2.44 18.91 -25.78
C LEU A 467 -1.77 18.84 -27.16
N ALA A 468 -2.31 19.48 -28.19
CA ALA A 468 -1.67 19.51 -29.52
C ALA A 468 -0.46 20.44 -29.53
N THR A 469 -0.62 21.64 -28.97
CA THR A 469 0.43 22.66 -28.97
C THR A 469 1.33 22.58 -27.75
N ARG A 470 0.90 21.89 -26.69
CA ARG A 470 1.51 21.87 -25.35
C ARG A 470 1.67 23.28 -24.76
N GLU A 471 0.74 24.18 -25.07
CA GLU A 471 0.62 25.47 -24.40
C GLU A 471 -0.17 25.32 -23.12
N LEU A 472 0.45 25.70 -21.99
CA LEU A 472 -0.14 25.68 -20.66
C LEU A 472 -0.38 27.12 -20.19
N GLU A 473 -1.61 27.39 -19.73
CA GLU A 473 -1.97 28.63 -19.05
C GLU A 473 -2.43 28.34 -17.61
N TYR A 474 -1.78 28.97 -16.64
CA TYR A 474 -2.30 29.05 -15.27
C TYR A 474 -3.29 30.20 -15.15
N HIS A 475 -4.27 30.02 -14.27
CA HIS A 475 -5.29 31.02 -13.99
C HIS A 475 -5.46 31.19 -12.48
N ARG A 476 -5.72 32.44 -12.09
CA ARG A 476 -6.02 32.84 -10.71
C ARG A 476 -7.23 33.75 -10.71
N LEU A 477 -8.25 33.41 -9.91
CA LEU A 477 -9.53 34.11 -9.92
C LEU A 477 -9.91 34.53 -8.50
N PRO A 478 -10.40 35.77 -8.29
CA PRO A 478 -11.02 36.12 -7.03
C PRO A 478 -12.37 35.40 -6.90
N TYR A 479 -12.68 34.94 -5.69
CA TYR A 479 -14.01 34.42 -5.32
C TYR A 479 -14.46 35.04 -4.00
N ASP A 480 -15.71 34.83 -3.61
CA ASP A 480 -16.24 35.31 -2.33
C ASP A 480 -15.69 34.49 -1.14
N ILE A 481 -14.46 34.81 -0.74
CA ILE A 481 -13.81 34.21 0.43
C ILE A 481 -14.56 34.55 1.72
N GLU A 482 -15.21 35.71 1.81
CA GLU A 482 -15.91 36.15 3.02
C GLU A 482 -17.12 35.26 3.32
N GLN A 483 -17.83 34.81 2.29
CA GLN A 483 -18.88 33.80 2.45
C GLN A 483 -18.33 32.50 3.06
N THR A 484 -17.19 32.01 2.55
CA THR A 484 -16.56 30.78 3.09
C THR A 484 -16.12 30.96 4.53
N LEU A 485 -15.50 32.09 4.87
CA LEU A 485 -15.07 32.40 6.23
C LEU A 485 -16.25 32.53 7.21
N ALA A 486 -17.37 33.11 6.76
CA ALA A 486 -18.59 33.22 7.56
C ALA A 486 -19.18 31.84 7.88
N ASP A 487 -19.20 30.93 6.89
CA ASP A 487 -19.68 29.56 7.08
C ASP A 487 -18.73 28.73 7.97
N MET A 488 -17.41 28.87 7.80
CA MET A 488 -16.43 28.28 8.72
C MET A 488 -16.67 28.71 10.17
N ALA A 489 -16.92 30.01 10.40
CA ALA A 489 -17.22 30.53 11.73
C ALA A 489 -18.53 29.98 12.30
N LYS A 490 -19.58 29.89 11.47
CA LYS A 490 -20.88 29.31 11.82
C LYS A 490 -20.76 27.85 12.26
N HIS A 491 -19.88 27.09 11.60
CA HIS A 491 -19.60 25.69 11.91
C HIS A 491 -18.47 25.49 12.96
N GLN A 492 -18.00 26.58 13.58
CA GLN A 492 -16.99 26.56 14.65
C GLN A 492 -15.66 25.91 14.25
N PHE A 493 -15.22 26.15 13.02
CA PHE A 493 -13.90 25.71 12.57
C PHE A 493 -12.79 26.37 13.41
N PRO A 494 -11.65 25.67 13.63
CA PRO A 494 -10.48 26.28 14.25
C PRO A 494 -10.06 27.55 13.50
N SER A 495 -9.77 28.62 14.24
CA SER A 495 -9.40 29.93 13.68
C SER A 495 -8.20 29.84 12.72
N GLU A 496 -7.27 28.94 13.00
CA GLU A 496 -6.08 28.71 12.20
C GLU A 496 -6.39 28.29 10.76
N MET A 497 -7.51 27.57 10.53
CA MET A 497 -7.92 27.22 9.16
C MET A 497 -8.41 28.44 8.38
N ALA A 498 -9.21 29.28 9.03
CA ALA A 498 -9.67 30.54 8.43
C ALA A 498 -8.50 31.48 8.14
N ASP A 499 -7.52 31.54 9.05
CA ASP A 499 -6.31 32.37 8.89
C ASP A 499 -5.36 31.84 7.82
N ARG A 500 -5.35 30.52 7.58
CA ARG A 500 -4.64 29.92 6.43
C ARG A 500 -5.29 30.33 5.12
N LEU A 501 -6.61 30.24 5.02
CA LEU A 501 -7.34 30.64 3.82
C LEU A 501 -7.14 32.12 3.47
N ARG A 502 -7.15 33.01 4.47
CA ARG A 502 -6.87 34.46 4.29
C ARG A 502 -5.45 34.77 3.81
N ARG A 503 -4.49 33.87 4.03
CA ARG A 503 -3.08 34.07 3.71
C ARG A 503 -2.61 33.26 2.51
N GLY A 504 -3.44 32.36 1.98
CA GLY A 504 -3.03 31.40 0.96
C GLY A 504 -1.90 30.48 1.45
N GLN A 505 -2.08 29.84 2.62
CA GLN A 505 -1.06 29.02 3.32
C GLN A 505 -1.52 27.62 3.66
#